data_AF-A0A7K6PAF9-F1
#
_entry.id   AF-A0A7K6PAF9-F1
#
_cell.length_a   1.000
_cell.length_b   1.000
_cell.length_c   1.000
_cell.angle_alpha   90.00
_cell.angle_beta   90.00
_cell.angle_gamma   90.00
#
_symmetry.space_group_name_H-M   'P 1'
#
loop_
_entity.id
_entity.type
_entity.pdbx_description
1 polymer ?
#
loop_
_entity_poly.entity_id
_entity_poly.type
_entity_poly.pdbx_seq_one_letter_code
_entity_poly.pdbx_strand_id
1 'polypeptide(L)'
;EYAMNYWRSNGAPAEKLLVGFPTYGKSFTLQNPSDTSVGAPASGPGPAGPYTREAGTLAYYEICSLLSSGATQAWDEPQDVPYTYKGSEWVGYDNVKSFGLKVDWLKKNNFGGAMVWALDMDDFTGDFCKEGKYPLISTLKKGLGLESGDCVPPTEPLPPITEAPTTTNGGSGGSGGSGFCAGKPNGIYADPDNNRNFYNCVNGQTFTQTCEQGLVFDPVCTCCNWP
;
A
#
# COMPACT_ATOMS: atom_id res chain seq x y z
N GLU A 1 -4.88 -21.64 3.68
CA GLU A 1 -6.09 -22.34 4.19
C GLU A 1 -6.32 -22.21 5.70
N TYR A 2 -5.40 -22.70 6.54
CA TYR A 2 -5.59 -22.79 8.01
C TYR A 2 -6.12 -21.50 8.66
N ALA A 3 -5.48 -20.35 8.41
CA ALA A 3 -5.82 -19.09 9.08
C ALA A 3 -7.29 -18.67 8.89
N MET A 4 -7.81 -18.73 7.65
CA MET A 4 -9.20 -18.37 7.39
C MET A 4 -10.18 -19.37 7.98
N ASN A 5 -9.85 -20.67 7.91
CA ASN A 5 -10.66 -21.72 8.52
C ASN A 5 -10.70 -21.59 10.04
N TYR A 6 -9.60 -21.18 10.65
CA TYR A 6 -9.52 -20.90 12.08
C TYR A 6 -10.48 -19.77 12.47
N TRP A 7 -10.44 -18.62 11.79
CA TRP A 7 -11.37 -17.51 12.04
C TRP A 7 -12.83 -17.94 11.87
N ARG A 8 -13.14 -18.65 10.78
CA ARG A 8 -14.49 -19.17 10.51
C ARG A 8 -14.97 -20.12 11.61
N SER A 9 -14.11 -21.05 12.03
CA SER A 9 -14.45 -22.06 13.05
C SER A 9 -14.60 -21.46 14.45
N ASN A 10 -14.04 -20.27 14.69
CA ASN A 10 -14.15 -19.52 15.94
C ASN A 10 -15.25 -18.44 15.89
N GLY A 11 -16.18 -18.52 14.93
CA GLY A 11 -17.42 -17.73 14.94
C GLY A 11 -17.45 -16.51 14.02
N ALA A 12 -16.39 -16.26 13.24
CA ALA A 12 -16.45 -15.21 12.21
C ALA A 12 -17.25 -15.71 10.98
N PRO A 13 -18.34 -15.03 10.57
CA PRO A 13 -19.09 -15.42 9.38
C PRO A 13 -18.22 -15.33 8.12
N ALA A 14 -18.30 -16.32 7.23
CA ALA A 14 -17.43 -16.43 6.07
C ALA A 14 -17.57 -15.22 5.13
N GLU A 15 -18.79 -14.76 4.92
CA GLU A 15 -19.16 -13.60 4.12
C GLU A 15 -18.64 -12.26 4.68
N LYS A 16 -18.16 -12.24 5.93
CA LYS A 16 -17.50 -11.07 6.54
C LYS A 16 -15.98 -11.19 6.60
N LEU A 17 -15.43 -12.34 6.23
CA LEU A 17 -13.99 -12.57 6.22
C LEU A 17 -13.41 -12.21 4.86
N LEU A 18 -12.51 -11.23 4.85
CA LEU A 18 -11.72 -10.85 3.68
C LEU A 18 -10.35 -11.54 3.73
N VAL A 19 -10.02 -12.31 2.71
CA VAL A 19 -8.71 -12.99 2.62
C VAL A 19 -7.64 -11.94 2.29
N GLY A 20 -6.54 -11.91 3.03
CA GLY A 20 -5.42 -11.02 2.76
C GLY A 20 -4.54 -11.51 1.61
N PHE A 21 -4.22 -10.63 0.68
CA PHE A 21 -3.34 -10.86 -0.47
C PHE A 21 -2.16 -9.88 -0.42
N PRO A 22 -0.90 -10.36 -0.32
CA PRO A 22 0.27 -9.50 -0.33
C PRO A 22 0.72 -9.20 -1.76
N THR A 23 1.00 -7.94 -2.07
CA THR A 23 1.68 -7.51 -3.30
C THR A 23 3.18 -7.29 -3.05
N TYR A 24 3.74 -8.06 -2.12
CA TYR A 24 5.14 -8.04 -1.73
C TYR A 24 5.60 -9.45 -1.38
N GLY A 25 6.92 -9.66 -1.36
CA GLY A 25 7.56 -10.88 -0.92
C GLY A 25 8.40 -10.68 0.33
N LYS A 26 8.73 -11.79 1.00
CA LYS A 26 9.73 -11.82 2.08
C LYS A 26 11.03 -12.41 1.57
N SER A 27 12.11 -11.67 1.78
CA SER A 27 13.44 -11.98 1.27
C SER A 27 14.37 -12.49 2.37
N PHE A 28 15.29 -13.37 2.00
CA PHE A 28 16.27 -14.00 2.88
C PHE A 28 17.63 -14.03 2.21
N THR A 29 18.69 -14.01 3.02
CA THR A 29 20.05 -14.32 2.58
C THR A 29 20.35 -15.79 2.93
N LEU A 30 20.51 -16.64 1.92
CA LEU A 30 20.86 -18.04 2.08
C LEU A 30 22.28 -18.20 2.64
N GLN A 31 22.45 -19.15 3.57
CA GLN A 31 23.79 -19.53 4.06
C GLN A 31 24.58 -20.28 2.98
N ASN A 32 23.91 -21.09 2.17
CA ASN A 32 24.50 -21.81 1.04
C ASN A 32 23.75 -21.45 -0.25
N PRO A 33 24.37 -20.72 -1.19
CA PRO A 33 23.75 -20.36 -2.49
C PRO A 33 23.30 -21.55 -3.35
N SER A 34 23.82 -22.75 -3.08
CA SER A 34 23.44 -23.96 -3.81
C SER A 34 22.24 -24.69 -3.19
N ASP A 35 21.84 -24.34 -1.96
CA ASP A 35 20.61 -24.83 -1.34
C ASP A 35 19.53 -23.76 -1.42
N THR A 36 18.69 -23.86 -2.45
CA THR A 36 17.66 -22.87 -2.78
C THR A 36 16.25 -23.39 -2.48
N SER A 37 16.16 -24.54 -1.82
CA SER A 37 14.92 -25.20 -1.49
C SER A 37 14.13 -24.42 -0.42
N VAL A 38 12.82 -24.62 -0.39
CA VAL A 38 12.00 -24.10 0.71
C VAL A 38 12.46 -24.77 2.01
N GLY A 39 12.77 -23.94 3.02
CA GLY A 39 13.33 -24.40 4.29
C GLY A 39 14.86 -24.42 4.36
N ALA A 40 15.55 -24.01 3.28
CA ALA A 40 17.00 -23.83 3.29
C ALA A 40 17.45 -22.85 4.40
N PRO A 41 18.60 -23.10 5.07
CA PRO A 41 19.10 -22.21 6.11
C PRO A 41 19.41 -20.79 5.61
N ALA A 42 18.87 -19.78 6.30
CA ALA A 42 19.15 -18.37 6.05
C ALA A 42 20.07 -17.77 7.13
N SER A 43 20.92 -16.82 6.76
CA SER A 43 21.75 -16.04 7.68
C SER A 43 21.03 -14.79 8.20
N GLY A 44 19.92 -14.40 7.57
CA GLY A 44 19.14 -13.22 7.95
C GLY A 44 18.19 -12.75 6.84
N PRO A 45 17.63 -11.54 6.99
CA PRO A 45 16.82 -10.93 5.95
C PRO A 45 17.63 -10.76 4.66
N GLY A 46 16.94 -10.80 3.52
CA GLY A 46 17.54 -10.45 2.23
C GLY A 46 17.88 -8.96 2.15
N PRO A 47 18.69 -8.55 1.16
CA PRO A 47 19.00 -7.13 0.93
C PRO A 47 17.72 -6.29 0.78
N ALA A 48 17.81 -5.03 1.20
CA ALA A 48 16.73 -4.08 0.98
C ALA A 48 16.58 -3.76 -0.51
N GLY A 49 15.33 -3.69 -0.98
CA GLY A 49 15.02 -3.27 -2.35
C GLY A 49 15.42 -1.81 -2.61
N PRO A 50 15.67 -1.43 -3.89
CA PRO A 50 16.07 -0.07 -4.22
C PRO A 50 15.00 1.00 -3.93
N TYR A 51 13.73 0.60 -3.88
CA TYR A 51 12.59 1.49 -3.65
C TYR A 51 12.02 1.34 -2.25
N THR A 52 11.69 0.10 -1.84
CA THR A 52 11.13 -0.16 -0.48
C THR A 52 12.13 0.13 0.63
N ARG A 53 13.42 -0.08 0.37
CA ARG A 53 14.54 0.18 1.30
C ARG A 53 14.38 -0.51 2.66
N GLU A 54 13.67 -1.64 2.67
CA GLU A 54 13.44 -2.46 3.86
C GLU A 54 14.09 -3.84 3.67
N ALA A 55 15.08 -4.16 4.49
CA ALA A 55 15.71 -5.48 4.45
C ALA A 55 14.68 -6.57 4.79
N GLY A 56 14.66 -7.64 4.01
CA GLY A 56 13.72 -8.74 4.20
C GLY A 56 12.36 -8.58 3.53
N THR A 57 12.10 -7.46 2.83
CA THR A 57 10.85 -7.20 2.12
C THR A 57 11.16 -6.67 0.73
N LEU A 58 10.48 -7.16 -0.30
CA LEU A 58 10.52 -6.59 -1.65
C LEU A 58 9.10 -6.40 -2.18
N ALA A 59 8.82 -5.26 -2.80
CA ALA A 59 7.56 -5.06 -3.53
C ALA A 59 7.49 -5.95 -4.79
N TYR A 60 6.30 -6.25 -5.31
CA TYR A 60 6.14 -7.11 -6.49
C TYR A 60 6.97 -6.61 -7.70
N TYR A 61 6.98 -5.30 -7.92
CA TYR A 61 7.77 -4.68 -9.00
C TYR A 61 9.30 -4.80 -8.79
N GLU A 62 9.79 -4.85 -7.55
CA GLU A 62 11.21 -5.12 -7.24
C GLU A 62 11.56 -6.57 -7.53
N ILE A 63 10.64 -7.50 -7.25
CA ILE A 63 10.80 -8.92 -7.56
C ILE A 63 10.83 -9.15 -9.07
N CYS A 64 9.99 -8.45 -9.84
CA CYS A 64 10.05 -8.44 -11.31
C CYS A 64 11.40 -7.92 -11.85
N SER A 65 11.98 -6.92 -11.18
CA SER A 65 13.33 -6.43 -11.51
C SER A 65 14.40 -7.49 -11.24
N LEU A 66 14.30 -8.20 -10.11
CA LEU A 66 15.19 -9.29 -9.75
C LEU A 66 15.11 -10.42 -10.80
N LEU A 67 13.90 -10.82 -11.20
CA LEU A 67 13.66 -11.80 -12.28
C LEU A 67 14.27 -11.34 -13.61
N SER A 68 14.02 -10.09 -14.01
CA SER A 68 14.59 -9.50 -15.23
C SER A 68 16.12 -9.46 -15.23
N SER A 69 16.74 -9.43 -14.04
CA SER A 69 18.20 -9.48 -13.87
C SER A 69 18.79 -10.90 -13.96
N GLY A 70 17.97 -11.92 -14.24
CA GLY A 70 18.39 -13.31 -14.38
C GLY A 70 18.26 -14.15 -13.11
N ALA A 71 17.40 -13.77 -12.17
CA ALA A 71 17.03 -14.66 -11.06
C ALA A 71 16.23 -15.87 -11.58
N THR A 72 16.37 -17.01 -10.91
CA THR A 72 15.61 -18.22 -11.25
C THR A 72 14.30 -18.24 -10.47
N GLN A 73 13.18 -18.28 -11.18
CA GLN A 73 11.87 -18.52 -10.59
C GLN A 73 11.65 -20.04 -10.44
N ALA A 74 11.10 -20.44 -9.29
CA ALA A 74 10.63 -21.78 -9.03
C ALA A 74 9.21 -21.73 -8.45
N TRP A 75 8.50 -22.85 -8.56
CA TRP A 75 7.14 -23.00 -8.05
C TRP A 75 7.12 -24.04 -6.94
N ASP A 76 6.53 -23.67 -5.81
CA ASP A 76 6.32 -24.58 -4.69
C ASP A 76 4.96 -25.27 -4.83
N GLU A 77 4.95 -26.45 -5.46
CA GLU A 77 3.74 -27.23 -5.73
C GLU A 77 2.88 -27.49 -4.47
N PRO A 78 3.43 -27.91 -3.31
CA PRO A 78 2.66 -28.04 -2.08
C PRO A 78 1.97 -26.76 -1.56
N GLN A 79 2.53 -25.58 -1.84
CA GLN A 79 2.05 -24.30 -1.28
C GLN A 79 1.36 -23.39 -2.30
N ASP A 80 1.33 -23.79 -3.58
CA ASP A 80 0.72 -23.04 -4.68
C ASP A 80 1.22 -21.59 -4.81
N VAL A 81 2.51 -21.37 -4.54
CA VAL A 81 3.15 -20.04 -4.61
C VAL A 81 4.52 -20.10 -5.28
N PRO A 82 4.95 -19.01 -5.92
CA PRO A 82 6.30 -18.92 -6.45
C PRO A 82 7.32 -18.55 -5.37
N TYR A 83 8.57 -18.89 -5.65
CA TYR A 83 9.73 -18.23 -5.05
C TYR A 83 10.77 -17.96 -6.14
N THR A 84 11.72 -17.07 -5.86
CA THR A 84 12.81 -16.75 -6.78
C THR A 84 14.12 -16.63 -6.04
N TYR A 85 15.24 -16.93 -6.71
CA TYR A 85 16.55 -16.85 -6.10
C TYR A 85 17.64 -16.45 -7.11
N LYS A 86 18.68 -15.78 -6.59
CA LYS A 86 19.88 -15.40 -7.35
C LYS A 86 21.08 -15.30 -6.41
N GLY A 87 22.07 -16.17 -6.59
CA GLY A 87 23.18 -16.26 -5.64
C GLY A 87 22.66 -16.61 -4.24
N SER A 88 22.98 -15.79 -3.23
CA SER A 88 22.45 -15.95 -1.87
C SER A 88 21.09 -15.32 -1.65
N GLU A 89 20.55 -14.54 -2.59
CA GLU A 89 19.25 -13.88 -2.40
C GLU A 89 18.11 -14.86 -2.72
N TRP A 90 17.15 -14.97 -1.82
CA TRP A 90 15.96 -15.81 -1.97
C TRP A 90 14.71 -15.03 -1.56
N VAL A 91 13.64 -15.12 -2.33
CA VAL A 91 12.37 -14.41 -2.09
C VAL A 91 11.19 -15.35 -2.30
N GLY A 92 10.35 -15.48 -1.28
CA GLY A 92 9.02 -16.08 -1.39
C GLY A 92 7.98 -14.97 -1.54
N TYR A 93 7.08 -15.12 -2.51
CA TYR A 93 6.16 -14.04 -2.91
C TYR A 93 4.90 -14.60 -3.57
N ASP A 94 4.05 -13.70 -4.04
CA ASP A 94 2.88 -14.01 -4.84
C ASP A 94 3.01 -13.43 -6.25
N ASN A 95 2.46 -14.13 -7.24
CA ASN A 95 2.36 -13.64 -8.62
C ASN A 95 0.93 -13.80 -9.16
N VAL A 96 0.72 -13.44 -10.43
CA VAL A 96 -0.59 -13.58 -11.10
C VAL A 96 -1.17 -15.00 -10.98
N LYS A 97 -0.33 -16.04 -11.09
CA LYS A 97 -0.77 -17.44 -10.96
C LYS A 97 -1.26 -17.75 -9.55
N SER A 98 -0.47 -17.45 -8.52
CA SER A 98 -0.85 -17.74 -7.12
C SER A 98 -2.05 -16.90 -6.66
N PHE A 99 -2.14 -15.64 -7.13
CA PHE A 99 -3.33 -14.81 -6.92
C PHE A 99 -4.59 -15.47 -7.53
N GLY A 100 -4.51 -15.96 -8.76
CA GLY A 100 -5.61 -16.68 -9.40
C GLY A 100 -6.06 -17.90 -8.59
N LEU A 101 -5.11 -18.76 -8.18
CA LEU A 101 -5.41 -19.96 -7.38
C LEU A 101 -6.06 -19.61 -6.04
N LYS A 102 -5.56 -18.57 -5.36
CA LYS A 102 -6.11 -18.10 -4.08
C LYS A 102 -7.51 -17.50 -4.24
N VAL A 103 -7.82 -16.85 -5.37
CA VAL A 103 -9.19 -16.35 -5.66
C VAL A 103 -10.15 -17.52 -5.88
N ASP A 104 -9.74 -18.54 -6.62
CA ASP A 104 -10.57 -19.74 -6.82
C ASP A 104 -10.85 -20.43 -5.49
N TRP A 105 -9.84 -20.56 -4.64
CA TRP A 105 -9.98 -21.08 -3.29
C TRP A 105 -10.89 -20.21 -2.41
N LEU A 106 -10.76 -18.88 -2.46
CA LEU A 106 -11.60 -17.92 -1.75
C LEU A 106 -13.07 -18.13 -2.10
N LYS A 107 -13.38 -18.17 -3.41
CA LYS A 107 -14.75 -18.36 -3.92
C LYS A 107 -15.32 -19.71 -3.54
N LYS A 108 -14.54 -20.78 -3.69
CA LYS A 108 -14.93 -22.14 -3.28
C LYS A 108 -15.30 -22.23 -1.80
N ASN A 109 -14.73 -21.38 -0.96
CA ASN A 109 -14.97 -21.35 0.48
C ASN A 109 -16.00 -20.30 0.93
N ASN A 110 -16.64 -19.57 0.01
CA ASN A 110 -17.63 -18.54 0.28
C ASN A 110 -17.13 -17.44 1.24
N PHE A 111 -15.86 -17.04 1.12
CA PHE A 111 -15.36 -15.88 1.86
C PHE A 111 -15.85 -14.57 1.24
N GLY A 112 -16.00 -13.53 2.07
CA GLY A 112 -16.62 -12.25 1.71
C GLY A 112 -15.88 -11.44 0.66
N GLY A 113 -14.59 -11.70 0.45
CA GLY A 113 -13.79 -11.02 -0.56
C GLY A 113 -12.31 -11.05 -0.25
N ALA A 114 -11.57 -10.16 -0.91
CA ALA A 114 -10.12 -10.03 -0.78
C ALA A 114 -9.76 -8.64 -0.22
N MET A 115 -8.74 -8.59 0.62
CA MET A 115 -8.05 -7.38 1.03
C MET A 115 -6.63 -7.45 0.48
N VAL A 116 -6.08 -6.33 0.02
CA VAL A 116 -4.73 -6.26 -0.56
C VAL A 116 -3.83 -5.39 0.30
N TRP A 117 -2.66 -5.92 0.63
CA TRP A 117 -1.56 -5.12 1.18
C TRP A 117 -0.38 -5.16 0.20
N ALA A 118 -0.09 -4.09 -0.54
CA ALA A 118 -0.82 -2.82 -0.66
C ALA A 118 -0.86 -2.34 -2.13
N LEU A 119 -1.60 -1.26 -2.40
CA LEU A 119 -1.74 -0.70 -3.75
C LEU A 119 -0.39 -0.29 -4.36
N ASP A 120 0.45 0.37 -3.57
CA ASP A 120 1.74 0.94 -3.97
C ASP A 120 2.84 -0.11 -4.17
N MET A 121 2.63 -1.36 -3.74
CA MET A 121 3.60 -2.46 -3.90
C MET A 121 3.30 -3.38 -5.09
N ASP A 122 2.12 -3.26 -5.70
CA ASP A 122 1.85 -3.86 -7.02
C ASP A 122 2.61 -3.09 -8.11
N ASP A 123 2.73 -3.64 -9.32
CA ASP A 123 3.30 -2.90 -10.46
C ASP A 123 2.29 -1.88 -11.00
N PHE A 124 2.07 -0.82 -10.23
CA PHE A 124 1.05 0.20 -10.49
C PHE A 124 1.32 1.01 -11.77
N THR A 125 2.58 1.12 -12.21
CA THR A 125 2.93 1.75 -13.50
C THR A 125 2.84 0.78 -14.67
N GLY A 126 3.09 -0.51 -14.42
CA GLY A 126 3.13 -1.58 -15.42
C GLY A 126 4.50 -1.71 -16.10
N ASP A 127 5.51 -0.98 -15.63
CA ASP A 127 6.81 -0.88 -16.29
C ASP A 127 7.80 -1.97 -15.87
N PHE A 128 7.59 -2.63 -14.72
CA PHE A 128 8.57 -3.55 -14.15
C PHE A 128 8.32 -5.00 -14.57
N CYS A 129 7.06 -5.43 -14.49
CA CYS A 129 6.66 -6.81 -14.74
C CYS A 129 6.22 -7.05 -16.19
N LYS A 130 5.86 -5.98 -16.92
CA LYS A 130 5.29 -6.04 -18.29
C LYS A 130 3.97 -6.82 -18.35
N GLU A 131 3.20 -6.79 -17.27
CA GLU A 131 1.91 -7.47 -17.10
C GLU A 131 0.71 -6.49 -17.14
N GLY A 132 0.97 -5.22 -17.50
CA GLY A 132 -0.01 -4.13 -17.41
C GLY A 132 0.02 -3.44 -16.04
N LYS A 133 -0.84 -2.43 -15.85
CA LYS A 133 -0.96 -1.70 -14.58
C LYS A 133 -1.68 -2.54 -13.54
N TYR A 134 -1.18 -2.54 -12.31
CA TYR A 134 -1.76 -3.27 -11.18
C TYR A 134 -2.05 -4.74 -11.52
N PRO A 135 -1.07 -5.52 -11.99
CA PRO A 135 -1.31 -6.87 -12.51
C PRO A 135 -1.89 -7.81 -11.44
N LEU A 136 -1.43 -7.72 -10.19
CA LEU A 136 -1.94 -8.57 -9.12
C LEU A 136 -3.36 -8.16 -8.71
N ILE A 137 -3.61 -6.87 -8.50
CA ILE A 137 -4.93 -6.39 -8.08
C ILE A 137 -5.96 -6.55 -9.21
N SER A 138 -5.55 -6.38 -10.47
CA SER A 138 -6.40 -6.65 -11.63
C SER A 138 -6.76 -8.13 -11.73
N THR A 139 -5.85 -9.03 -11.38
CA THR A 139 -6.12 -10.47 -11.27
C THR A 139 -7.21 -10.75 -10.24
N LEU A 140 -7.18 -10.09 -9.07
CA LEU A 140 -8.23 -10.19 -8.06
C LEU A 140 -9.57 -9.66 -8.57
N LYS A 141 -9.58 -8.44 -9.13
CA LYS A 141 -10.79 -7.79 -9.66
C LYS A 141 -11.46 -8.69 -10.69
N LYS A 142 -10.69 -9.26 -11.62
CA LYS A 142 -11.17 -10.18 -12.65
C LYS A 142 -11.69 -11.48 -12.05
N GLY A 143 -10.93 -12.15 -11.19
CA GLY A 143 -11.31 -13.44 -10.62
C GLY A 143 -12.57 -13.37 -9.73
N LEU A 144 -12.78 -12.23 -9.07
CA LEU A 144 -13.98 -11.92 -8.28
C LEU A 144 -15.18 -11.45 -9.13
N GLY A 145 -15.03 -11.30 -10.44
CA GLY A 145 -16.11 -10.88 -11.35
C GLY A 145 -16.49 -9.40 -11.22
N LEU A 146 -15.54 -8.55 -10.82
CA LEU A 146 -15.77 -7.12 -10.57
C LEU A 146 -15.38 -6.22 -11.76
N GLU A 147 -15.16 -6.77 -12.96
CA GLU A 147 -14.70 -5.99 -14.12
C GLU A 147 -15.74 -4.98 -14.61
N SER A 148 -17.02 -5.33 -14.53
CA SER A 148 -18.16 -4.51 -14.97
C SER A 148 -18.76 -3.63 -13.86
N GLY A 149 -18.02 -3.40 -12.77
CA GLY A 149 -18.50 -2.49 -11.72
C GLY A 149 -18.68 -1.08 -12.27
N ASP A 150 -19.83 -0.46 -11.99
CA ASP A 150 -20.13 0.93 -12.36
C ASP A 150 -19.11 1.87 -11.71
N CYS A 151 -18.05 2.19 -12.45
CA CYS A 151 -17.05 3.18 -12.05
C CYS A 151 -17.49 4.56 -12.56
N VAL A 152 -18.70 4.96 -12.17
CA VAL A 152 -19.31 6.22 -12.59
C VAL A 152 -19.13 7.24 -11.47
N PRO A 153 -18.60 8.45 -11.74
CA PRO A 153 -18.56 9.48 -10.73
C PRO A 153 -19.98 9.78 -10.25
N PRO A 154 -20.18 10.06 -8.95
CA PRO A 154 -21.51 10.42 -8.46
C PRO A 154 -22.02 11.66 -9.22
N THR A 155 -23.29 11.64 -9.60
CA THR A 155 -23.94 12.72 -10.35
C THR A 155 -24.02 14.02 -9.54
N GLU A 156 -23.99 13.89 -8.20
CA GLU A 156 -23.92 15.00 -7.27
C GLU A 156 -22.54 15.06 -6.62
N PRO A 157 -22.01 16.28 -6.35
CA PRO A 157 -20.80 16.42 -5.55
C PRO A 157 -20.99 15.70 -4.22
N LEU A 158 -20.00 14.89 -3.82
CA LEU A 158 -20.00 14.31 -2.48
C LEU A 158 -20.16 15.44 -1.45
N PRO A 159 -20.99 15.27 -0.41
CA PRO A 159 -21.10 16.29 0.63
C PRO A 159 -19.70 16.59 1.19
N PRO A 160 -19.40 17.85 1.53
CA PRO A 160 -18.13 18.18 2.15
C PRO A 160 -17.94 17.28 3.37
N ILE A 161 -16.75 16.67 3.46
CA ILE A 161 -16.38 15.77 4.54
C ILE A 161 -16.61 16.55 5.83
N THR A 162 -17.57 16.12 6.66
CA THR A 162 -17.77 16.71 7.97
C THR A 162 -16.50 16.41 8.77
N GLU A 163 -15.78 17.46 9.19
CA GLU A 163 -14.61 17.29 10.04
C GLU A 163 -14.96 16.37 11.21
N ALA A 164 -14.04 15.45 11.55
CA ALA A 164 -14.21 14.61 12.71
C ALA A 164 -14.50 15.50 13.94
N PRO A 165 -15.49 15.16 14.78
CA PRO A 165 -15.83 15.98 15.94
C PRO A 165 -14.58 16.15 16.80
N THR A 166 -14.07 17.38 16.85
CA THR A 166 -13.00 17.74 17.77
C THR A 166 -13.60 17.67 19.17
N THR A 167 -13.06 16.77 20.00
CA THR A 167 -13.36 16.77 21.43
C THR A 167 -12.87 18.09 22.02
N THR A 168 -13.78 19.06 22.13
CA THR A 168 -13.55 20.29 22.88
C THR A 168 -13.52 19.93 24.36
N ASN A 169 -12.33 19.56 24.85
CA ASN A 169 -12.07 19.65 26.26
C ASN A 169 -12.17 21.13 26.64
N GLY A 170 -13.18 21.45 27.44
CA GLY A 170 -13.37 22.76 28.04
C GLY A 170 -12.12 23.17 28.80
N GLY A 171 -11.31 24.01 28.17
CA GLY A 171 -10.16 24.68 28.75
C GLY A 171 -10.35 26.18 28.59
N SER A 172 -10.95 26.79 29.61
CA SER A 172 -10.99 28.24 29.80
C SER A 172 -9.56 28.77 29.93
N GLY A 173 -9.17 29.78 29.13
CA GLY A 173 -7.91 30.49 29.30
C GLY A 173 -7.37 31.08 27.99
N GLY A 174 -7.65 32.36 27.73
CA GLY A 174 -7.14 33.05 26.56
C GLY A 174 -5.63 33.36 26.61
N SER A 175 -5.02 33.53 25.44
CA SER A 175 -3.95 34.51 25.21
C SER A 175 -3.71 34.68 23.70
N GLY A 176 -3.51 35.92 23.26
CA GLY A 176 -3.55 36.34 21.86
C GLY A 176 -2.50 35.67 20.96
N GLY A 177 -2.97 35.07 19.87
CA GLY A 177 -2.11 34.74 18.74
C GLY A 177 -1.82 36.01 17.94
N SER A 178 -0.55 36.35 17.76
CA SER A 178 -0.07 37.37 16.83
C SER A 178 0.34 36.71 15.51
N GLY A 179 -0.13 37.22 14.37
CA GLY A 179 0.28 36.75 13.03
C GLY A 179 -0.90 36.46 12.10
N PHE A 180 -0.62 35.83 10.96
CA PHE A 180 -1.60 35.51 9.91
C PHE A 180 -2.83 34.74 10.43
N CYS A 181 -2.65 33.87 11.42
CA CYS A 181 -3.70 32.99 11.96
C CYS A 181 -4.56 33.64 13.04
N ALA A 182 -4.33 34.91 13.39
CA ALA A 182 -5.13 35.62 14.37
C ALA A 182 -6.61 35.69 13.92
N GLY A 183 -7.51 35.06 14.67
CA GLY A 183 -8.94 35.01 14.36
C GLY A 183 -9.33 34.09 13.19
N LYS A 184 -8.38 33.33 12.63
CA LYS A 184 -8.68 32.30 11.63
C LYS A 184 -9.06 30.97 12.31
N PRO A 185 -9.95 30.17 11.71
CA PRO A 185 -10.13 28.77 12.09
C PRO A 185 -8.81 28.00 12.00
N ASN A 186 -8.77 26.84 12.66
CA ASN A 186 -7.66 25.92 12.48
C ASN A 186 -7.67 25.38 11.05
N GLY A 187 -6.51 25.23 10.43
CA GLY A 187 -6.42 24.74 9.05
C GLY A 187 -5.14 25.16 8.32
N ILE A 188 -5.02 24.69 7.07
CA ILE A 188 -3.92 25.01 6.18
C ILE A 188 -4.34 26.14 5.23
N TYR A 189 -3.50 27.16 5.09
CA TYR A 189 -3.75 28.35 4.28
C TYR A 189 -2.56 28.66 3.40
N ALA A 190 -2.80 29.14 2.17
CA ALA A 190 -1.73 29.60 1.31
C ALA A 190 -1.01 30.83 1.90
N ASP A 191 0.30 30.90 1.71
CA ASP A 191 1.07 32.11 1.99
C ASP A 191 0.88 33.11 0.82
N PRO A 192 0.31 34.31 1.06
CA PRO A 192 0.05 35.28 -0.01
C PRO A 192 1.33 35.85 -0.62
N ASP A 193 2.47 35.76 0.08
CA ASP A 193 3.73 36.35 -0.36
C ASP A 193 4.68 35.31 -0.99
N ASN A 194 4.40 34.01 -0.83
CA ASN A 194 5.24 32.94 -1.34
C ASN A 194 4.44 31.68 -1.72
N ASN A 195 4.39 31.39 -3.02
CA ASN A 195 3.65 30.24 -3.56
C ASN A 195 4.21 28.86 -3.16
N ARG A 196 5.36 28.77 -2.50
CA ARG A 196 5.91 27.53 -1.95
C ARG A 196 5.63 27.37 -0.46
N ASN A 197 5.19 28.43 0.21
CA ASN A 197 4.90 28.40 1.63
C ASN A 197 3.40 28.25 1.88
N PHE A 198 3.08 27.70 3.05
CA PHE A 198 1.72 27.65 3.57
C PHE A 198 1.74 27.78 5.10
N TYR A 199 0.64 28.28 5.66
CA TYR A 199 0.44 28.44 7.09
C TYR A 199 -0.45 27.34 7.63
N ASN A 200 0.01 26.65 8.67
CA ASN A 200 -0.83 25.82 9.51
C ASN A 200 -1.28 26.65 10.73
N CYS A 201 -2.58 26.93 10.81
CA CYS A 201 -3.18 27.66 11.91
C CYS A 201 -3.66 26.69 12.98
N VAL A 202 -3.17 26.84 14.21
CA VAL A 202 -3.63 26.06 15.37
C VAL A 202 -3.86 26.99 16.55
N ASN A 203 -5.10 27.10 17.01
CA ASN A 203 -5.54 27.96 18.13
C ASN A 203 -5.08 29.42 17.97
N GLY A 204 -5.14 29.95 16.74
CA GLY A 204 -4.72 31.30 16.42
C GLY A 204 -3.21 31.51 16.30
N GLN A 205 -2.39 30.46 16.45
CA GLN A 205 -0.94 30.52 16.21
C GLN A 205 -0.61 30.17 14.76
N THR A 206 0.33 30.92 14.17
CA THR A 206 0.83 30.69 12.81
C THR A 206 2.06 29.79 12.82
N PHE A 207 1.97 28.65 12.12
CA PHE A 207 3.11 27.79 11.83
C PHE A 207 3.39 27.81 10.32
N THR A 208 4.50 28.40 9.91
CA THR A 208 4.90 28.42 8.49
C THR A 208 5.56 27.12 8.10
N GLN A 209 5.14 26.57 6.97
CA GLN A 209 5.73 25.39 6.33
C GLN A 209 6.05 25.71 4.87
N THR A 210 7.00 24.96 4.30
CA THR A 210 7.45 25.14 2.92
C THR A 210 7.39 23.81 2.19
N CYS A 211 6.84 23.81 0.99
CA CYS A 211 6.81 22.65 0.11
C CYS A 211 8.23 22.18 -0.26
N GLU A 212 8.36 20.88 -0.52
CA GLU A 212 9.61 20.29 -0.99
C GLU A 212 10.14 21.01 -2.25
N GLN A 213 11.44 20.86 -2.52
CA GLN A 213 12.10 21.58 -3.59
C GLN A 213 11.47 21.27 -4.96
N GLY A 214 11.01 22.32 -5.64
CA GLY A 214 10.35 22.20 -6.96
C GLY A 214 8.82 22.17 -6.90
N LEU A 215 8.22 22.08 -5.72
CA LEU A 215 6.76 22.09 -5.54
C LEU A 215 6.24 23.47 -5.07
N VAL A 216 4.99 23.76 -5.42
CA VAL A 216 4.19 24.92 -4.98
C VAL A 216 2.97 24.45 -4.20
N PHE A 217 2.46 25.29 -3.30
CA PHE A 217 1.26 24.99 -2.55
C PHE A 217 0.02 25.22 -3.40
N ASP A 218 -0.82 24.19 -3.54
CA ASP A 218 -2.11 24.24 -4.22
C ASP A 218 -3.25 24.32 -3.18
N PRO A 219 -3.97 25.45 -3.10
CA PRO A 219 -5.05 25.65 -2.13
C PRO A 219 -6.30 24.80 -2.43
N VAL A 220 -6.43 24.24 -3.63
CA VAL A 220 -7.58 23.38 -3.99
C VAL A 220 -7.46 22.01 -3.34
N CYS A 221 -6.27 21.39 -3.38
CA CYS A 221 -6.01 20.13 -2.70
C CYS A 221 -5.47 20.30 -1.28
N THR A 222 -5.14 21.53 -0.86
CA THR A 222 -4.39 21.84 0.38
C THR A 222 -3.08 21.05 0.48
N CYS A 223 -2.37 20.92 -0.63
CA CYS A 223 -1.21 20.04 -0.78
C CYS A 223 -0.09 20.70 -1.60
N CYS A 224 1.13 20.16 -1.51
CA CYS A 224 2.24 20.58 -2.37
C CYS A 224 2.19 19.83 -3.70
N ASN A 225 2.10 20.57 -4.80
CA ASN A 225 1.96 20.04 -6.15
C ASN A 225 2.97 20.68 -7.10
N TRP A 226 3.12 20.12 -8.29
CA TRP A 226 3.92 20.74 -9.35
C TRP A 226 3.27 22.05 -9.83
N PRO A 227 4.06 23.09 -10.14
CA PRO A 227 3.56 24.38 -10.64
C PRO A 227 2.74 24.28 -11.93
#